data_AF-A0AAN1WFS1-F1
#
_entry.id   AF-A0AAN1WFS1-F1
#
_cell.length_a   1.000
_cell.length_b   1.000
_cell.length_c   1.000
_cell.angle_alpha   90.00
_cell.angle_beta   90.00
_cell.angle_gamma   90.00
#
_symmetry.space_group_name_H-M   'P 1'
#
loop_
_entity.id
_entity.type
_entity.pdbx_description
1 polymer ?
#
loop_
_entity_poly.entity_id
_entity_poly.type
_entity_poly.pdbx_seq_one_letter_code
_entity_poly.pdbx_strand_id
1 'polypeptide(L)'
;MLSIKEGVGCTCLCLLLVFANASWALDTPLNEKALWLPAKYQGHYIELVSAAQAALDLPRCIEVKQATLDLRQSTPEKSIYRVLCLQESGKTYTEMIDGDGYVSLTPEKNSAMACHKLLLEKTQQMIDISWLEGKPKSLAGGSEGEERYQWDFDAKSLDGDALHYTAVCVADDGVPKVTISARR
;
A
#
# COMPACT_ATOMS: atom_id res chain seq x y z
N MET A 1 16.60 14.29 -75.36
CA MET A 1 15.17 14.16 -75.71
C MET A 1 14.35 14.54 -74.49
N LEU A 2 13.39 15.46 -74.71
CA LEU A 2 12.24 15.90 -73.90
C LEU A 2 11.82 15.00 -72.71
N SER A 3 11.23 15.46 -71.60
CA SER A 3 10.72 16.76 -71.16
C SER A 3 10.49 16.71 -69.65
N ILE A 4 10.68 17.85 -69.00
CA ILE A 4 10.33 18.17 -67.61
C ILE A 4 8.80 18.25 -67.46
N LYS A 5 8.27 17.86 -66.29
CA LYS A 5 7.04 18.44 -65.74
C LYS A 5 7.25 18.75 -64.26
N GLU A 6 7.32 20.04 -63.97
CA GLU A 6 7.35 20.61 -62.62
C GLU A 6 5.98 20.48 -61.95
N GLY A 7 5.99 20.29 -60.63
CA GLY A 7 4.80 20.21 -59.78
C GLY A 7 5.13 20.72 -58.40
N VAL A 8 4.89 22.02 -58.23
CA VAL A 8 5.17 22.91 -57.10
C VAL A 8 4.53 22.45 -55.78
N GLY A 9 5.34 22.46 -54.72
CA GLY A 9 5.03 23.08 -53.43
C GLY A 9 3.84 22.56 -52.62
N CYS A 10 4.14 21.87 -51.52
CA CYS A 10 3.55 22.24 -50.24
C CYS A 10 4.46 21.73 -49.13
N THR A 11 5.31 22.62 -48.61
CA THR A 11 5.94 22.49 -47.31
C THR A 11 4.85 22.42 -46.25
N CYS A 12 4.37 21.21 -45.97
CA CYS A 12 3.65 20.91 -44.75
C CYS A 12 4.65 20.21 -43.84
N LEU A 13 5.33 21.02 -43.03
CA LEU A 13 6.10 20.60 -41.88
C LEU A 13 5.11 19.97 -40.89
N CYS A 14 4.69 18.73 -41.14
CA CYS A 14 3.91 17.96 -40.19
C CYS A 14 4.81 17.68 -38.99
N LEU A 15 4.59 18.43 -37.90
CA LEU A 15 4.92 18.00 -36.54
C LEU A 15 4.43 16.55 -36.36
N LEU A 16 5.34 15.60 -36.45
CA LEU A 16 5.13 14.25 -35.93
C LEU A 16 5.28 14.34 -34.41
N LEU A 17 4.19 14.74 -33.74
CA LEU A 17 3.96 14.44 -32.33
C LEU A 17 3.83 12.92 -32.21
N VAL A 18 4.95 12.24 -31.97
CA VAL A 18 4.95 10.87 -31.48
C VAL A 18 4.49 10.95 -30.02
N PHE A 19 3.18 10.87 -29.80
CA PHE A 19 2.64 10.58 -28.48
C PHE A 19 3.15 9.19 -28.08
N ALA A 20 4.00 9.17 -27.06
CA ALA A 20 4.39 7.97 -26.35
C ALA A 20 3.12 7.27 -25.85
N ASN A 21 2.74 6.17 -26.50
CA ASN A 21 1.71 5.28 -25.98
C ASN A 21 2.27 4.68 -24.70
N ALA A 22 1.72 5.13 -23.57
CA ALA A 22 1.94 4.54 -22.26
C ALA A 22 1.63 3.05 -22.34
N SER A 23 2.65 2.21 -22.14
CA SER A 23 2.48 0.77 -22.03
C SER A 23 1.51 0.47 -20.89
N TRP A 24 0.40 -0.16 -21.26
CA TRP A 24 -0.65 -0.63 -20.38
C TRP A 24 -0.08 -1.59 -19.35
N ALA A 25 -0.39 -1.35 -18.07
CA ALA A 25 -0.07 -2.27 -16.99
C ALA A 25 -0.68 -3.64 -17.31
N LEU A 26 0.15 -4.68 -17.21
CA LEU A 26 -0.29 -6.07 -17.30
C LEU A 26 -1.16 -6.36 -16.08
N ASP A 27 -2.47 -6.46 -16.31
CA ASP A 27 -3.40 -7.11 -15.38
C ASP A 27 -2.88 -8.55 -15.23
N THR A 28 -2.25 -8.88 -14.09
CA THR A 28 -1.77 -10.24 -13.86
C THR A 28 -2.98 -11.11 -13.62
N PRO A 29 -3.33 -12.03 -14.53
CA PRO A 29 -4.51 -12.85 -14.34
C PRO A 29 -4.32 -13.68 -13.08
N LEU A 30 -5.31 -13.64 -12.19
CA LEU A 30 -5.34 -14.49 -11.00
C LEU A 30 -5.13 -15.95 -11.40
N ASN A 31 -4.10 -16.58 -10.83
CA ASN A 31 -3.82 -17.99 -11.08
C ASN A 31 -4.82 -18.87 -10.32
N GLU A 32 -5.88 -19.29 -10.99
CA GLU A 32 -6.94 -20.11 -10.38
C GLU A 32 -6.44 -21.44 -9.79
N LYS A 33 -5.32 -22.00 -10.29
CA LYS A 33 -4.73 -23.23 -9.74
C LYS A 33 -4.19 -23.06 -8.32
N ALA A 34 -3.98 -21.81 -7.89
CA ALA A 34 -3.57 -21.46 -6.53
C ALA A 34 -4.76 -21.39 -5.55
N LEU A 35 -5.99 -21.52 -6.05
CA LEU A 35 -7.21 -21.44 -5.26
C LEU A 35 -7.68 -22.85 -4.89
N TRP A 36 -7.98 -23.06 -3.62
CA TRP A 36 -8.49 -24.36 -3.17
C TRP A 36 -9.42 -24.23 -1.96
N LEU A 37 -10.51 -25.00 -1.98
CA LEU A 37 -11.44 -25.16 -0.86
C LEU A 37 -11.57 -26.62 -0.45
N PRO A 38 -11.82 -26.91 0.83
CA PRO A 38 -12.25 -28.24 1.25
C PRO A 38 -13.57 -28.63 0.57
N ALA A 39 -13.80 -29.94 0.37
CA ALA A 39 -14.95 -30.46 -0.38
C ALA A 39 -16.31 -29.91 0.08
N LYS A 40 -16.50 -29.74 1.39
CA LYS A 40 -17.75 -29.20 1.98
C LYS A 40 -18.04 -27.75 1.57
N TYR A 41 -17.02 -26.98 1.22
CA TYR A 41 -17.12 -25.55 0.94
C TYR A 41 -16.98 -25.23 -0.55
N GLN A 42 -16.94 -26.23 -1.42
CA GLN A 42 -16.81 -26.05 -2.88
C GLN A 42 -17.91 -25.15 -3.47
N GLY A 43 -19.08 -25.06 -2.82
CA GLY A 43 -20.14 -24.11 -3.20
C GLY A 43 -19.75 -22.64 -3.09
N HIS A 44 -18.70 -22.31 -2.32
CA HIS A 44 -18.19 -20.95 -2.13
C HIS A 44 -16.96 -20.62 -2.99
N TYR A 45 -16.73 -21.38 -4.06
CA TYR A 45 -15.55 -21.22 -4.89
C TYR A 45 -15.52 -19.88 -5.62
N ILE A 46 -16.67 -19.37 -6.06
CA ILE A 46 -16.74 -18.08 -6.77
C ILE A 46 -16.38 -16.93 -5.82
N GLU A 47 -16.87 -16.98 -4.58
CA GLU A 47 -16.55 -16.04 -3.53
C GLU A 47 -15.06 -16.11 -3.15
N LEU A 48 -14.44 -17.30 -3.20
CA LEU A 48 -12.99 -17.44 -3.06
C LEU A 48 -12.23 -16.71 -4.19
N VAL A 49 -12.68 -16.86 -5.45
CA VAL A 49 -12.09 -16.15 -6.60
C VAL A 49 -12.22 -14.64 -6.41
N SER A 50 -13.41 -14.15 -6.04
CA SER A 50 -13.66 -12.74 -5.76
C SER A 50 -12.81 -12.21 -4.60
N ALA A 51 -12.66 -12.99 -3.53
CA ALA A 51 -11.81 -12.64 -2.40
C ALA A 51 -10.32 -12.57 -2.79
N ALA A 52 -9.85 -13.52 -3.60
CA ALA A 52 -8.47 -13.50 -4.09
C ALA A 52 -8.21 -12.31 -5.05
N GLN A 53 -9.19 -11.95 -5.88
CA GLN A 53 -9.11 -10.74 -6.71
C GLN A 53 -9.09 -9.48 -5.84
N ALA A 54 -9.97 -9.38 -4.83
CA ALA A 54 -9.99 -8.24 -3.92
C ALA A 54 -8.66 -8.07 -3.17
N ALA A 55 -7.96 -9.17 -2.87
CA ALA A 55 -6.61 -9.11 -2.33
C ALA A 55 -5.57 -8.60 -3.34
N LEU A 56 -5.66 -8.98 -4.63
CA LEU A 56 -4.81 -8.45 -5.70
C LEU A 56 -5.04 -6.95 -5.94
N ASP A 57 -6.26 -6.47 -5.74
CA ASP A 57 -6.60 -5.06 -5.89
C ASP A 57 -5.96 -4.18 -4.79
N LEU A 58 -5.41 -4.79 -3.73
CA LEU A 58 -4.66 -4.07 -2.70
C LEU A 58 -3.25 -3.71 -3.19
N PRO A 59 -2.77 -2.47 -2.98
CA PRO A 59 -1.44 -2.04 -3.44
C PRO A 59 -0.26 -2.87 -2.95
N ARG A 60 -0.45 -3.61 -1.84
CA ARG A 60 0.57 -4.44 -1.18
C ARG A 60 0.67 -5.87 -1.74
N CYS A 61 -0.28 -6.32 -2.55
CA CYS A 61 -0.29 -7.66 -3.13
C CYS A 61 0.02 -7.60 -4.63
N ILE A 62 1.22 -8.04 -5.03
CA ILE A 62 1.58 -8.10 -6.46
C ILE A 62 1.19 -9.43 -7.12
N GLU A 63 1.04 -10.48 -6.31
CA GLU A 63 0.67 -11.81 -6.80
C GLU A 63 0.03 -12.63 -5.68
N VAL A 64 -1.07 -13.32 -5.99
CA VAL A 64 -1.67 -14.32 -5.10
C VAL A 64 -0.97 -15.66 -5.32
N LYS A 65 -0.27 -16.12 -4.29
CA LYS A 65 0.42 -17.42 -4.28
C LYS A 65 -0.51 -18.57 -3.92
N GLN A 66 -1.52 -18.30 -3.10
CA GLN A 66 -2.51 -19.29 -2.67
C GLN A 66 -3.73 -18.58 -2.09
N ALA A 67 -4.94 -19.15 -2.23
CA ALA A 67 -6.08 -18.72 -1.42
C ALA A 67 -6.93 -19.92 -0.97
N THR A 68 -7.48 -19.82 0.24
CA THR A 68 -8.36 -20.84 0.81
C THR A 68 -9.30 -20.25 1.87
N LEU A 69 -10.18 -21.07 2.44
CA LEU A 69 -11.07 -20.70 3.54
C LEU A 69 -10.34 -20.76 4.88
N ASP A 70 -10.54 -19.75 5.74
CA ASP A 70 -10.15 -19.82 7.13
C ASP A 70 -11.19 -20.60 7.94
N LEU A 71 -10.92 -21.89 8.18
CA LEU A 71 -11.82 -22.78 8.93
C LEU A 71 -12.01 -22.40 10.41
N ARG A 72 -11.17 -21.52 10.98
CA ARG A 72 -11.27 -21.11 12.38
C ARG A 72 -12.18 -19.90 12.55
N GLN A 73 -12.19 -19.02 11.56
CA GLN A 73 -12.95 -17.75 11.60
C GLN A 73 -14.23 -17.80 10.75
N SER A 74 -14.32 -18.76 9.82
CA SER A 74 -15.51 -18.94 8.99
C SER A 74 -16.60 -19.73 9.72
N THR A 75 -17.85 -19.37 9.43
CA THR A 75 -19.06 -20.12 9.76
C THR A 75 -19.82 -20.43 8.45
N PRO A 76 -20.80 -21.35 8.45
CA PRO A 76 -21.58 -21.63 7.23
C PRO A 76 -22.28 -20.39 6.64
N GLU A 77 -22.62 -19.41 7.47
CA GLU A 77 -23.30 -18.18 7.08
C GLU A 77 -22.34 -17.00 6.82
N LYS A 78 -21.06 -17.13 7.21
CA LYS A 78 -20.06 -16.09 7.04
C LYS A 78 -18.69 -16.68 6.73
N SER A 79 -18.29 -16.56 5.47
CA SER A 79 -16.98 -17.04 4.99
C SER A 79 -15.90 -15.99 5.21
N ILE A 80 -14.73 -16.42 5.67
CA ILE A 80 -13.52 -15.60 5.74
C ILE A 80 -12.43 -16.33 4.98
N TYR A 81 -11.84 -15.66 4.00
CA TYR A 81 -10.80 -16.22 3.15
C TYR A 81 -9.42 -15.80 3.60
N ARG A 82 -8.49 -16.72 3.46
CA ARG A 82 -7.06 -16.55 3.71
C ARG A 82 -6.34 -16.55 2.37
N VAL A 83 -5.79 -15.40 1.99
CA VAL A 83 -5.07 -15.20 0.74
C VAL A 83 -3.59 -14.98 1.05
N LEU A 84 -2.72 -15.85 0.54
CA LEU A 84 -1.27 -15.69 0.64
C LEU A 84 -0.80 -14.81 -0.53
N CYS A 85 -0.40 -13.57 -0.21
CA CYS A 85 0.05 -12.57 -1.15
C CYS A 85 1.58 -12.44 -1.13
N LEU A 86 2.18 -12.28 -2.31
CA LEU A 86 3.55 -11.82 -2.51
C LEU A 86 3.56 -10.28 -2.56
N GLN A 87 4.58 -9.67 -1.96
CA GLN A 87 4.83 -8.23 -1.98
C GLN A 87 5.97 -7.89 -2.95
N GLU A 88 6.09 -6.62 -3.35
CA GLU A 88 7.21 -6.12 -4.14
C GLU A 88 8.58 -6.46 -3.53
N SER A 89 8.69 -6.40 -2.19
CA SER A 89 9.89 -6.77 -1.44
C SER A 89 10.29 -8.25 -1.54
N GLY A 90 9.48 -9.09 -2.20
CA GLY A 90 9.67 -10.54 -2.30
C GLY A 90 9.18 -11.34 -1.08
N LYS A 91 8.69 -10.67 -0.03
CA LYS A 91 8.10 -11.31 1.15
C LYS A 91 6.66 -11.75 0.88
N THR A 92 6.21 -12.76 1.63
CA THR A 92 4.80 -13.18 1.59
C THR A 92 4.09 -12.82 2.89
N TYR A 93 2.82 -12.48 2.78
CA TYR A 93 1.96 -12.23 3.92
C TYR A 93 0.57 -12.81 3.67
N THR A 94 -0.19 -12.98 4.74
CA THR A 94 -1.58 -13.43 4.67
C THR A 94 -2.52 -12.25 4.74
N GLU A 95 -3.31 -12.08 3.68
CA GLU A 95 -4.44 -11.17 3.60
C GLU A 95 -5.73 -11.93 3.95
N MET A 96 -6.52 -11.37 4.86
CA MET A 96 -7.76 -11.96 5.34
C MET A 96 -8.89 -11.19 4.68
N ILE A 97 -9.76 -11.85 3.91
CA ILE A 97 -10.81 -11.18 3.15
C ILE A 97 -12.17 -11.69 3.62
N ASP A 98 -13.10 -10.77 3.89
CA ASP A 98 -14.50 -11.08 4.18
C ASP A 98 -15.19 -11.64 2.93
N GLY A 99 -15.93 -12.74 3.07
CA GLY A 99 -16.52 -13.45 1.94
C GLY A 99 -17.79 -12.83 1.34
N ASP A 100 -18.40 -11.87 2.03
CA ASP A 100 -19.60 -11.18 1.56
C ASP A 100 -19.25 -9.82 0.97
N GLY A 101 -18.49 -9.02 1.71
CA GLY A 101 -18.10 -7.67 1.31
C GLY A 101 -16.81 -7.60 0.49
N TYR A 102 -16.03 -8.69 0.43
CA TYR A 102 -14.70 -8.74 -0.19
C TYR A 102 -13.74 -7.65 0.33
N VAL A 103 -13.89 -7.29 1.60
CA VAL A 103 -13.07 -6.27 2.26
C VAL A 103 -11.94 -6.95 3.03
N SER A 104 -10.75 -6.34 2.99
CA SER A 104 -9.64 -6.73 3.85
C SER A 104 -10.01 -6.59 5.33
N LEU A 105 -9.88 -7.70 6.04
CA LEU A 105 -9.97 -7.84 7.49
C LEU A 105 -8.59 -7.88 8.14
N THR A 106 -7.51 -8.08 7.36
CA THR A 106 -6.17 -7.94 7.90
C THR A 106 -6.00 -6.47 8.27
N PRO A 107 -5.77 -6.16 9.55
CA PRO A 107 -5.39 -4.81 9.91
C PRO A 107 -4.14 -4.52 9.10
N GLU A 108 -4.15 -3.45 8.30
CA GLU A 108 -2.91 -3.00 7.72
C GLU A 108 -1.89 -2.94 8.87
N LYS A 109 -0.79 -3.69 8.74
CA LYS A 109 0.41 -3.42 9.52
C LYS A 109 0.85 -2.02 9.10
N ASN A 110 0.20 -1.03 9.68
CA ASN A 110 0.42 0.36 9.37
C ASN A 110 1.74 0.66 10.02
N SER A 111 2.81 0.62 9.23
CA SER A 111 4.09 1.20 9.60
C SER A 111 3.86 2.58 10.22
N ALA A 112 2.91 3.36 9.68
CA ALA A 112 2.39 4.58 10.28
C ALA A 112 1.85 4.43 11.73
N MET A 113 1.05 3.40 12.02
CA MET A 113 0.48 3.14 13.34
C MET A 113 1.53 2.59 14.33
N ALA A 114 2.42 1.72 13.86
CA ALA A 114 3.56 1.24 14.65
C ALA A 114 4.48 2.41 15.04
N CYS A 115 4.74 3.30 14.08
CA CYS A 115 5.44 4.56 14.30
C CYS A 115 4.73 5.47 15.28
N HIS A 116 3.42 5.67 15.10
CA HIS A 116 2.63 6.53 15.98
C HIS A 116 2.62 6.00 17.42
N LYS A 117 2.44 4.68 17.61
CA LYS A 117 2.51 4.05 18.93
C LYS A 117 3.85 4.30 19.62
N LEU A 118 4.96 4.05 18.91
CA LEU A 118 6.30 4.28 19.46
C LEU A 118 6.57 5.77 19.75
N LEU A 119 6.01 6.66 18.94
CA LEU A 119 6.10 8.10 19.18
C LEU A 119 5.40 8.48 20.49
N LEU A 120 4.17 8.00 20.72
CA LEU A 120 3.44 8.25 21.96
C LEU A 120 4.17 7.71 23.20
N GLU A 121 4.77 6.52 23.11
CA GLU A 121 5.58 5.96 24.20
C GLU A 121 6.80 6.85 24.53
N LYS A 122 7.44 7.43 23.51
CA LYS A 122 8.58 8.34 23.67
C LYS A 122 8.20 9.72 24.19
N THR A 123 6.99 10.19 23.91
CA THR A 123 6.52 11.53 24.30
C THR A 123 5.70 11.53 25.59
N GLN A 124 5.57 10.40 26.30
CA GLN A 124 4.76 10.30 27.52
C GLN A 124 5.12 11.30 28.64
N GLN A 125 6.34 11.86 28.63
CA GLN A 125 6.79 12.86 29.62
C GLN A 125 6.63 14.31 29.15
N MET A 126 6.09 14.51 27.94
CA MET A 126 5.75 15.82 27.39
C MET A 126 4.28 16.09 27.69
N ILE A 127 4.00 17.26 28.27
CA ILE A 127 2.63 17.69 28.57
C ILE A 127 2.14 18.64 27.47
N ASP A 128 0.82 18.83 27.36
CA ASP A 128 0.18 19.72 26.39
C ASP A 128 0.63 19.50 24.92
N ILE A 129 0.76 18.24 24.48
CA ILE A 129 1.14 17.94 23.09
C ILE A 129 0.08 18.47 22.13
N SER A 130 0.49 19.34 21.21
CA SER A 130 -0.30 19.91 20.13
C SER A 130 0.28 19.51 18.78
N TRP A 131 -0.38 18.57 18.10
CA TRP A 131 -0.03 18.15 16.74
C TRP A 131 -0.36 19.26 15.75
N LEU A 132 0.63 19.74 15.01
CA LEU A 132 0.42 20.84 14.06
C LEU A 132 -0.38 20.39 12.84
N GLU A 133 -0.27 19.12 12.51
CA GLU A 133 -1.04 18.46 11.45
C GLU A 133 -1.72 17.21 12.03
N GLY A 134 -2.97 16.96 11.64
CA GLY A 134 -3.75 15.82 12.13
C GLY A 134 -3.28 14.45 11.63
N LYS A 135 -2.31 14.40 10.71
CA LYS A 135 -1.76 13.18 10.10
C LYS A 135 -0.26 13.34 9.84
N PRO A 136 0.53 12.24 9.81
CA PRO A 136 1.93 12.33 9.42
C PRO A 136 2.09 12.74 7.96
N LYS A 137 3.20 13.42 7.68
CA LYS A 137 3.75 13.54 6.32
C LYS A 137 4.43 12.23 5.96
N SER A 138 4.08 11.65 4.81
CA SER A 138 4.85 10.54 4.24
C SER A 138 6.08 11.11 3.55
N LEU A 139 7.26 10.58 3.86
CA LEU A 139 8.53 10.94 3.24
C LEU A 139 8.97 9.83 2.29
N ALA A 140 9.83 10.15 1.32
CA ALA A 140 10.45 9.14 0.46
C ALA A 140 11.33 8.19 1.30
N GLY A 141 11.13 6.88 1.14
CA GLY A 141 11.98 5.85 1.75
C GLY A 141 13.42 5.91 1.26
N GLY A 142 14.37 5.52 2.12
CA GLY A 142 15.80 5.42 1.78
C GLY A 142 16.17 4.11 1.06
N SER A 143 15.33 3.08 1.20
CA SER A 143 15.51 1.77 0.56
C SER A 143 14.16 1.13 0.25
N GLU A 144 14.19 0.07 -0.57
CA GLU A 144 13.01 -0.73 -0.88
C GLU A 144 12.40 -1.34 0.38
N GLY A 145 11.09 -1.17 0.58
CA GLY A 145 10.38 -1.61 1.79
C GLY A 145 10.55 -0.73 3.03
N GLU A 146 11.34 0.35 2.94
CA GLU A 146 11.46 1.34 4.02
C GLU A 146 10.39 2.43 3.86
N GLU A 147 9.54 2.58 4.88
CA GLU A 147 8.54 3.64 4.94
C GLU A 147 8.97 4.72 5.94
N ARG A 148 8.76 5.99 5.60
CA ARG A 148 9.18 7.13 6.44
C ARG A 148 8.02 8.08 6.71
N TYR A 149 7.84 8.43 7.97
CA TYR A 149 6.74 9.27 8.44
C TYR A 149 7.26 10.42 9.30
N GLN A 150 6.70 11.62 9.13
CA GLN A 150 7.06 12.80 9.91
C GLN A 150 5.84 13.41 10.62
N TRP A 151 6.00 13.75 11.89
CA TRP A 151 5.06 14.54 12.68
C TRP A 151 5.75 15.81 13.17
N ASP A 152 5.11 16.96 12.98
CA ASP A 152 5.51 18.21 13.61
C ASP A 152 4.53 18.51 14.76
N PHE A 153 5.04 18.80 15.94
CA PHE A 153 4.22 19.04 17.13
C PHE A 153 4.91 20.00 18.09
N ASP A 154 4.09 20.73 18.84
CA ASP A 154 4.52 21.53 19.98
C ASP A 154 4.12 20.80 21.27
N ALA A 155 4.84 21.05 22.36
CA ALA A 155 4.56 20.48 23.67
C ALA A 155 5.12 21.40 24.77
N LYS A 156 4.97 21.00 26.03
CA LYS A 156 5.67 21.60 27.16
C LYS A 156 6.41 20.54 27.99
N SER A 157 7.51 20.96 28.62
CA SER A 157 8.17 20.15 29.65
C SER A 157 7.31 20.07 30.91
N LEU A 158 7.66 19.19 31.85
CA LEU A 158 7.01 19.15 33.17
C LEU A 158 7.16 20.48 33.94
N ASP A 159 8.22 21.25 33.65
CA ASP A 159 8.48 22.56 34.23
C ASP A 159 7.73 23.70 33.50
N GLY A 160 7.00 23.38 32.43
CA GLY A 160 6.17 24.32 31.66
C GLY A 160 6.87 25.03 30.51
N ASP A 161 8.13 24.71 30.23
CA ASP A 161 8.87 25.29 29.11
C ASP A 161 8.27 24.87 27.77
N ALA A 162 8.12 25.80 26.84
CA ALA A 162 7.64 25.50 25.50
C ALA A 162 8.68 24.69 24.71
N LEU A 163 8.22 23.62 24.05
CA LEU A 163 9.04 22.72 23.26
C LEU A 163 8.44 22.59 21.85
N HIS A 164 9.31 22.66 20.83
CA HIS A 164 8.92 22.53 19.43
C HIS A 164 9.69 21.37 18.81
N TYR A 165 8.99 20.39 18.25
CA TYR A 165 9.59 19.14 17.78
C TYR A 165 9.16 18.74 16.37
N THR A 166 10.07 18.02 15.74
CA THR A 166 9.80 17.17 14.59
C THR A 166 10.19 15.74 14.97
N ALA A 167 9.25 14.80 14.81
CA ALA A 167 9.50 13.37 14.92
C ALA A 167 9.55 12.74 13.53
N VAL A 168 10.61 11.99 13.26
CA VAL A 168 10.75 11.17 12.06
C VAL A 168 10.77 9.70 12.48
N CYS A 169 9.85 8.92 11.92
CA CYS A 169 9.86 7.48 12.03
C CYS A 169 10.33 6.85 10.73
N VAL A 170 11.16 5.83 10.86
CA VAL A 170 11.55 4.93 9.78
C VAL A 170 11.03 3.54 10.16
N ALA A 171 10.27 2.92 9.27
CA ALA A 171 9.77 1.56 9.44
C ALA A 171 10.34 0.69 8.32
N ASP A 172 11.18 -0.27 8.70
CA ASP A 172 11.71 -1.29 7.80
C ASP A 172 11.00 -2.60 8.11
N ASP A 173 10.25 -3.12 7.13
CA ASP A 173 9.40 -4.31 7.28
C ASP A 173 8.44 -4.26 8.48
N GLY A 174 7.97 -3.05 8.80
CA GLY A 174 7.10 -2.80 9.94
C GLY A 174 7.78 -2.75 11.31
N VAL A 175 9.12 -2.79 11.38
CA VAL A 175 9.89 -2.52 12.62
C VAL A 175 10.14 -1.02 12.72
N PRO A 176 9.47 -0.28 13.63
CA PRO A 176 9.57 1.17 13.69
C PRO A 176 10.78 1.65 14.50
N LYS A 177 11.42 2.71 14.01
CA LYS A 177 12.43 3.49 14.74
C LYS A 177 12.08 4.97 14.68
N VAL A 178 11.75 5.55 15.83
CA VAL A 178 11.39 6.98 15.97
C VAL A 178 12.57 7.79 16.50
N THR A 179 12.85 8.89 15.80
CA THR A 179 13.80 9.94 16.21
C THR A 179 13.03 11.24 16.40
N ILE A 180 13.24 11.92 17.53
CA ILE A 180 12.60 13.22 17.85
C ILE A 180 13.70 14.27 17.95
N SER A 181 13.57 15.36 17.22
CA SER A 181 14.54 16.47 17.19
C SER A 181 13.85 17.81 17.35
N ALA A 182 14.50 18.76 18.02
CA ALA A 182 13.97 20.12 18.15
C ALA A 182 13.81 20.78 16.78
N ARG A 183 12.66 21.40 16.56
CA ARG A 183 12.34 22.20 15.37
C ARG A 183 12.66 23.66 15.69
N ARG A 184 13.49 24.30 14.87
CA ARG A 184 13.84 25.72 15.01
C ARG A 184 12.81 26.61 14.32
#